data_AF-A0A7L2GV44-F1
#
_entry.id   AF-A0A7L2GV44-F1
#
_cell.length_a   1.000
_cell.length_b   1.000
_cell.length_c   1.000
_cell.angle_alpha   90.00
_cell.angle_beta   90.00
_cell.angle_gamma   90.00
#
_symmetry.space_group_name_H-M   'P 1'
#
loop_
_entity.id
_entity.type
_entity.pdbx_description
1 polymer ?
#
loop_
_entity_poly.entity_id
_entity_poly.type
_entity_poly.pdbx_seq_one_letter_code
_entity_poly.pdbx_strand_id
1 'polypeptide(L)'
;VCVCNATYCDTLDPVVLPAPGAYVKYESSKGGKRLERGEGSFQPGPGTPDLVLTVDTTQRYQKVKGFGGSITDAAAINVLSLPEPAQDNLLRSYFSEEGLEYNLVRVPMASCDFSLHAYTYDDVPFDYELAHFTLREEDTKLKAGGGPSAPSLQIPLLHRASAMSKRPLSLYASPWTSPTWMKTSESFVGKGTLKGQAGDKYHKTWANYFIRFLDEYAKHNVTFWAVTAENEPTAGLINNYPFQCLGFTAEQQRDFIARDLGPALANSSHHHVQLIILDDNRLHLPHWAKVVLEDEEASRYIHGIGIHWYLDFIGPIQDTVVPTHELFPDYFILATEACIGAHFWERDVILGCWERGNQYSHSILTNLNHFVTGWTDWNLALDLEGGPNWVKNYVDSPVIVDSSEGVFYKQPMFYHMGHFSKFIPEGSQRVGLVASRESKKTELEYTAFLRPDGAVVVVVLNR
;
A
#
# COMPACT_ATOMS: atom_id res chain seq x y z
N VAL A 1 -0.92 -1.75 -23.15
CA VAL A 1 -1.66 -0.95 -22.14
C VAL A 1 -3.06 -0.66 -22.65
N CYS A 2 -3.97 -0.19 -21.78
CA CYS A 2 -5.22 0.44 -22.22
C CYS A 2 -5.07 1.96 -22.09
N VAL A 3 -5.42 2.69 -23.15
CA VAL A 3 -5.23 4.14 -23.24
C VAL A 3 -6.50 4.84 -22.79
N CYS A 4 -6.35 5.80 -21.88
CA CYS A 4 -7.43 6.63 -21.37
C CYS A 4 -7.09 8.11 -21.55
N ASN A 5 -8.10 8.95 -21.73
CA ASN A 5 -7.97 10.39 -21.92
C ASN A 5 -9.18 11.12 -21.29
N ALA A 6 -9.35 12.40 -21.62
CA ALA A 6 -10.44 13.23 -21.09
C ALA A 6 -11.85 12.75 -21.49
N THR A 7 -11.98 12.04 -22.60
CA THR A 7 -13.28 11.65 -23.19
C THR A 7 -13.57 10.16 -23.13
N TYR A 8 -12.56 9.34 -22.83
CA TYR A 8 -12.66 7.89 -22.85
C TYR A 8 -11.74 7.24 -21.82
N CYS A 9 -12.26 6.26 -21.10
CA CYS A 9 -11.45 5.27 -20.38
C CYS A 9 -12.26 3.98 -20.27
N ASP A 10 -11.59 2.82 -20.24
CA ASP A 10 -12.27 1.56 -20.02
C ASP A 10 -12.74 1.44 -18.56
N THR A 11 -14.02 1.08 -18.39
CA THR A 11 -14.69 0.89 -17.10
C THR A 11 -15.11 -0.56 -16.92
N LEU A 12 -15.45 -0.92 -15.69
CA LEU A 12 -16.05 -2.19 -15.31
C LEU A 12 -17.49 -1.96 -14.87
N ASP A 13 -18.40 -2.85 -15.26
CA ASP A 13 -19.74 -2.79 -14.68
C ASP A 13 -19.69 -3.13 -13.18
N PRO A 14 -20.56 -2.54 -12.34
CA PRO A 14 -20.71 -2.94 -10.95
C PRO A 14 -20.93 -4.45 -10.81
N VAL A 15 -20.32 -5.05 -9.78
CA VAL A 15 -20.39 -6.51 -9.60
C VAL A 15 -21.79 -6.91 -9.14
N VAL A 16 -22.54 -7.56 -10.02
CA VAL A 16 -23.85 -8.15 -9.72
C VAL A 16 -23.69 -9.65 -9.48
N LEU A 17 -24.18 -10.14 -8.34
CA LEU A 17 -24.17 -11.56 -8.00
C LEU A 17 -25.09 -12.34 -8.95
N PRO A 18 -24.64 -13.48 -9.50
CA PRO A 18 -25.46 -14.32 -10.36
C PRO A 18 -26.56 -15.03 -9.56
N ALA A 19 -27.60 -15.50 -10.26
CA ALA A 19 -28.65 -16.33 -9.65
C ALA A 19 -28.06 -17.64 -9.08
N PRO A 20 -28.66 -18.24 -8.03
CA PRO A 20 -28.22 -19.52 -7.49
C PRO A 20 -28.09 -20.59 -8.59
N GLY A 21 -26.95 -21.29 -8.62
CA GLY A 21 -26.64 -22.26 -9.68
C GLY A 21 -25.84 -21.69 -10.85
N ALA A 22 -25.54 -20.37 -10.87
CA ALA A 22 -24.68 -19.73 -11.85
C ALA A 22 -23.43 -19.09 -11.22
N TYR A 23 -22.45 -18.79 -12.05
CA TYR A 23 -21.22 -18.08 -11.69
C TYR A 23 -20.90 -16.98 -12.72
N VAL A 24 -20.16 -15.97 -12.28
CA VAL A 24 -19.57 -14.94 -13.15
C VAL A 24 -18.06 -15.16 -13.16
N LYS A 25 -17.43 -15.01 -14.32
CA LYS A 25 -15.99 -15.10 -14.53
C LYS A 25 -15.49 -13.77 -15.08
N TYR A 26 -14.38 -13.27 -14.56
CA TYR A 26 -13.65 -12.15 -15.15
C TYR A 26 -12.31 -12.67 -15.65
N GLU A 27 -11.92 -12.31 -16.88
CA GLU A 27 -10.72 -12.84 -17.52
C GLU A 27 -9.81 -11.73 -18.02
N SER A 28 -8.54 -11.75 -17.61
CA SER A 28 -7.47 -10.97 -18.24
C SER A 28 -6.46 -11.92 -18.86
N SER A 29 -5.93 -11.59 -20.04
CA SER A 29 -4.92 -12.44 -20.70
C SER A 29 -3.87 -11.63 -21.44
N LYS A 30 -2.69 -12.23 -21.61
CA LYS A 30 -1.63 -11.69 -22.48
C LYS A 30 -2.12 -11.45 -23.92
N GLY A 31 -3.11 -12.24 -24.37
CA GLY A 31 -3.77 -12.09 -25.67
C GLY A 31 -4.67 -10.86 -25.81
N GLY A 32 -4.89 -10.09 -24.74
CA GLY A 32 -5.55 -8.77 -24.81
C GLY A 32 -6.84 -8.64 -24.00
N LYS A 33 -7.34 -9.70 -23.35
CA LYS A 33 -8.51 -9.61 -22.48
C LYS A 33 -8.19 -8.77 -21.24
N ARG A 34 -9.12 -7.95 -20.78
CA ARG A 34 -8.96 -7.03 -19.64
C ARG A 34 -10.22 -7.07 -18.78
N LEU A 35 -10.19 -7.87 -17.71
CA LEU A 35 -11.34 -8.10 -16.83
C LEU A 35 -12.63 -8.37 -17.64
N GLU A 36 -12.50 -9.15 -18.71
CA GLU A 36 -13.62 -9.46 -19.61
C GLU A 36 -14.61 -10.35 -18.85
N ARG A 37 -15.85 -9.88 -18.75
CA ARG A 37 -16.92 -10.58 -18.03
C ARG A 37 -17.49 -11.71 -18.88
N GLY A 38 -17.63 -12.88 -18.27
CA GLY A 38 -18.37 -14.03 -18.78
C GLY A 38 -19.22 -14.67 -17.69
N GLU A 39 -20.10 -15.57 -18.08
CA GLU A 39 -21.01 -16.27 -17.16
C GLU A 39 -21.04 -17.76 -17.48
N GLY A 40 -21.43 -18.56 -16.50
CA GLY A 40 -21.70 -19.98 -16.69
C GLY A 40 -22.60 -20.55 -15.59
N SER A 41 -22.95 -21.82 -15.73
CA SER A 41 -23.80 -22.53 -14.76
C SER A 41 -23.09 -23.73 -14.16
N PHE A 42 -23.33 -23.98 -12.88
CA PHE A 42 -22.85 -25.16 -12.19
C PHE A 42 -23.56 -26.40 -12.72
N GLN A 43 -22.80 -27.48 -12.92
CA GLN A 43 -23.34 -28.76 -13.39
C GLN A 43 -23.61 -29.69 -12.20
N PRO A 44 -24.65 -30.56 -12.24
CA PRO A 44 -25.06 -31.40 -11.11
C PRO A 44 -24.09 -32.52 -10.71
N GLY A 45 -22.98 -32.70 -11.44
CA GLY A 45 -21.97 -33.69 -11.12
C GLY A 45 -20.62 -33.32 -11.71
N PRO A 46 -19.51 -33.71 -11.08
CA PRO A 46 -18.21 -33.61 -11.72
C PRO A 46 -18.24 -34.53 -12.95
N GLY A 47 -17.83 -34.02 -14.11
CA GLY A 47 -17.39 -34.91 -15.18
C GLY A 47 -16.17 -35.72 -14.73
N THR A 48 -15.28 -36.06 -15.65
CA THR A 48 -13.93 -36.53 -15.31
C THR A 48 -12.91 -35.42 -15.55
N PRO A 49 -12.87 -34.34 -14.72
CA PRO A 49 -11.94 -33.25 -14.92
C PRO A 49 -10.50 -33.67 -14.55
N ASP A 50 -9.53 -33.12 -15.27
CA ASP A 50 -8.10 -33.36 -15.00
C ASP A 50 -7.60 -32.69 -13.71
N LEU A 51 -8.24 -31.58 -13.30
CA LEU A 51 -7.97 -30.82 -12.08
C LEU A 51 -9.30 -30.38 -11.45
N VAL A 52 -9.42 -30.53 -10.12
CA VAL A 52 -10.54 -30.01 -9.33
C VAL A 52 -9.98 -29.17 -8.20
N LEU A 53 -10.50 -27.96 -8.05
CA LEU A 53 -10.28 -27.11 -6.88
C LEU A 53 -11.54 -27.15 -6.02
N THR A 54 -11.43 -27.70 -4.82
CA THR A 54 -12.54 -27.84 -3.87
C THR A 54 -12.46 -26.74 -2.82
N VAL A 55 -13.47 -25.86 -2.81
CA VAL A 55 -13.60 -24.81 -1.79
C VAL A 55 -14.15 -25.43 -0.51
N ASP A 56 -13.49 -25.17 0.61
CA ASP A 56 -13.92 -25.55 1.96
C ASP A 56 -14.12 -24.30 2.82
N THR A 57 -15.38 -23.88 2.96
CA THR A 57 -15.77 -22.69 3.74
C THR A 57 -15.75 -22.92 5.26
N THR A 58 -15.50 -24.15 5.71
CA THR A 58 -15.35 -24.49 7.14
C THR A 58 -13.94 -24.18 7.64
N GLN A 59 -12.93 -24.33 6.78
CA GLN A 59 -11.57 -23.87 7.04
C GLN A 59 -11.49 -22.36 6.83
N ARG A 60 -11.16 -21.62 7.89
CA ARG A 60 -11.18 -20.16 7.91
C ARG A 60 -9.84 -19.63 8.38
N TYR A 61 -9.38 -18.56 7.73
CA TYR A 61 -8.13 -17.89 8.05
C TYR A 61 -8.41 -16.40 8.30
N GLN A 62 -7.48 -15.53 7.89
CA GLN A 62 -7.54 -14.09 8.11
C GLN A 62 -8.71 -13.43 7.36
N LYS A 63 -9.14 -12.28 7.88
CA LYS A 63 -10.02 -11.35 7.17
C LYS A 63 -9.18 -10.35 6.39
N VAL A 64 -9.67 -9.99 5.21
CA VAL A 64 -9.02 -9.02 4.32
C VAL A 64 -9.39 -7.61 4.77
N LYS A 65 -8.36 -6.79 5.01
CA LYS A 65 -8.48 -5.36 5.24
C LYS A 65 -8.71 -4.61 3.93
N GLY A 66 -7.95 -4.92 2.88
CA GLY A 66 -8.14 -4.25 1.60
C GLY A 66 -6.95 -4.25 0.66
N PHE A 67 -7.10 -3.45 -0.40
CA PHE A 67 -6.12 -3.27 -1.46
C PHE A 67 -6.05 -1.79 -1.84
N GLY A 68 -4.87 -1.34 -2.24
CA GLY A 68 -4.62 0.09 -2.36
C GLY A 68 -3.37 0.48 -3.12
N GLY A 69 -3.06 1.77 -3.02
CA GLY A 69 -1.83 2.38 -3.49
C GLY A 69 -1.48 3.61 -2.67
N SER A 70 -0.36 4.24 -2.98
CA SER A 70 0.17 5.41 -2.29
C SER A 70 -0.08 6.70 -3.08
N ILE A 71 -0.59 7.74 -2.41
CA ILE A 71 -0.63 9.10 -2.95
C ILE A 71 0.64 9.82 -2.51
N THR A 72 1.71 9.59 -3.24
CA THR A 72 2.97 10.34 -3.11
C THR A 72 2.86 11.70 -3.79
N ASP A 73 3.84 12.58 -3.55
CA ASP A 73 3.94 13.84 -4.30
C ASP A 73 4.02 13.58 -5.80
N ALA A 74 4.83 12.60 -6.23
CA ALA A 74 4.95 12.20 -7.63
C ALA A 74 3.61 11.73 -8.22
N ALA A 75 2.88 10.86 -7.52
CA ALA A 75 1.60 10.36 -7.99
C ALA A 75 0.60 11.49 -8.19
N ALA A 76 0.52 12.38 -7.22
CA ALA A 76 -0.37 13.52 -7.29
C ALA A 76 0.03 14.54 -8.37
N ILE A 77 1.33 14.82 -8.55
CA ILE A 77 1.83 15.69 -9.63
C ILE A 77 1.39 15.13 -10.98
N ASN A 78 1.58 13.82 -11.19
CA ASN A 78 1.20 13.17 -12.43
C ASN A 78 -0.31 13.21 -12.68
N VAL A 79 -1.12 12.86 -11.68
CA VAL A 79 -2.58 12.98 -11.80
C VAL A 79 -2.98 14.41 -12.16
N LEU A 80 -2.44 15.42 -11.49
CA LEU A 80 -2.84 16.81 -11.68
C LEU A 80 -2.26 17.47 -12.94
N SER A 81 -1.28 16.82 -13.59
CA SER A 81 -0.76 17.23 -14.89
C SER A 81 -1.74 16.98 -16.05
N LEU A 82 -2.70 16.06 -15.86
CA LEU A 82 -3.73 15.74 -16.85
C LEU A 82 -4.82 16.82 -16.90
N PRO A 83 -5.56 16.94 -18.03
CA PRO A 83 -6.80 17.71 -18.08
C PRO A 83 -7.83 17.17 -17.07
N GLU A 84 -8.61 18.05 -16.43
CA GLU A 84 -9.53 17.70 -15.33
C GLU A 84 -10.42 16.46 -15.60
N PRO A 85 -11.06 16.29 -16.78
CA PRO A 85 -11.84 15.08 -17.05
C PRO A 85 -11.00 13.79 -17.13
N ALA A 86 -9.74 13.88 -17.56
CA ALA A 86 -8.82 12.74 -17.56
C ALA A 86 -8.37 12.40 -16.13
N GLN A 87 -8.20 13.40 -15.26
CA GLN A 87 -7.96 13.19 -13.83
C GLN A 87 -9.12 12.41 -13.20
N ASP A 88 -10.37 12.79 -13.52
CA ASP A 88 -11.55 12.09 -13.03
C ASP A 88 -11.61 10.65 -13.53
N ASN A 89 -11.32 10.40 -14.81
CA ASN A 89 -11.26 9.04 -15.35
C ASN A 89 -10.18 8.19 -14.65
N LEU A 90 -9.02 8.78 -14.32
CA LEU A 90 -7.95 8.11 -13.59
C LEU A 90 -8.39 7.75 -12.16
N LEU A 91 -8.90 8.73 -11.40
CA LEU A 91 -9.36 8.49 -10.04
C LEU A 91 -10.54 7.51 -9.99
N ARG A 92 -11.50 7.61 -10.92
CA ARG A 92 -12.59 6.64 -11.06
C ARG A 92 -12.08 5.24 -11.32
N SER A 93 -11.02 5.09 -12.13
CA SER A 93 -10.42 3.78 -12.42
C SER A 93 -9.96 3.07 -11.15
N TYR A 94 -9.43 3.78 -10.16
CA TYR A 94 -9.02 3.17 -8.89
C TYR A 94 -10.16 3.05 -7.87
N PHE A 95 -10.91 4.12 -7.63
CA PHE A 95 -11.74 4.23 -6.42
C PHE A 95 -13.24 3.99 -6.64
N SER A 96 -13.74 4.14 -7.87
CA SER A 96 -15.19 4.04 -8.11
C SER A 96 -15.69 2.61 -8.26
N GLU A 97 -17.02 2.42 -8.17
CA GLU A 97 -17.69 1.14 -8.46
C GLU A 97 -17.49 0.66 -9.90
N GLU A 98 -17.19 1.60 -10.81
CA GLU A 98 -16.86 1.33 -12.21
C GLU A 98 -15.36 1.06 -12.43
N GLY A 99 -14.57 1.13 -11.36
CA GLY A 99 -13.12 0.91 -11.35
C GLY A 99 -12.74 -0.31 -10.52
N LEU A 100 -11.63 -0.22 -9.78
CA LEU A 100 -11.10 -1.31 -8.96
C LEU A 100 -11.61 -1.32 -7.52
N GLU A 101 -12.35 -0.29 -7.09
CA GLU A 101 -12.82 -0.12 -5.72
C GLU A 101 -11.70 -0.21 -4.66
N TYR A 102 -10.54 0.40 -4.92
CA TYR A 102 -9.47 0.54 -3.92
C TYR A 102 -10.01 1.14 -2.62
N ASN A 103 -9.62 0.56 -1.49
CA ASN A 103 -10.07 0.98 -0.16
C ASN A 103 -8.92 1.25 0.83
N LEU A 104 -7.68 0.92 0.47
CA LEU A 104 -6.49 1.33 1.23
C LEU A 104 -5.79 2.46 0.49
N VAL A 105 -5.33 3.47 1.22
CA VAL A 105 -4.48 4.53 0.66
C VAL A 105 -3.36 4.84 1.64
N ARG A 106 -2.12 4.74 1.16
CA ARG A 106 -0.93 5.14 1.91
C ARG A 106 -0.60 6.60 1.63
N VAL A 107 -0.26 7.35 2.66
CA VAL A 107 0.08 8.78 2.57
C VAL A 107 1.44 9.02 3.22
N PRO A 108 2.43 9.52 2.48
CA PRO A 108 3.69 9.96 3.07
C PRO A 108 3.49 11.08 4.07
N MET A 109 4.13 10.97 5.24
CA MET A 109 4.25 12.09 6.17
C MET A 109 5.43 12.96 5.72
N ALA A 110 5.13 14.03 4.99
CA ALA A 110 6.07 14.91 4.28
C ALA A 110 6.76 14.21 3.09
N SER A 111 8.02 14.57 2.81
CA SER A 111 8.71 14.12 1.60
C SER A 111 9.24 12.70 1.66
N CYS A 112 9.29 12.06 0.49
CA CYS A 112 10.01 10.81 0.23
C CYS A 112 10.92 10.92 -1.00
N ASP A 113 11.46 9.80 -1.49
CA ASP A 113 12.21 9.77 -2.75
C ASP A 113 11.33 10.18 -3.96
N PHE A 114 10.05 9.80 -3.95
CA PHE A 114 9.01 10.24 -4.89
C PHE A 114 8.43 11.63 -4.57
N SER A 115 9.30 12.54 -4.10
CA SER A 115 9.06 13.98 -4.00
C SER A 115 10.00 14.74 -4.93
N LEU A 116 9.73 16.02 -5.17
CA LEU A 116 10.61 16.89 -5.98
C LEU A 116 11.86 17.37 -5.23
N HIS A 117 11.80 17.37 -3.90
CA HIS A 117 12.88 17.74 -2.99
C HIS A 117 12.61 17.18 -1.58
N ALA A 118 13.62 17.20 -0.72
CA ALA A 118 13.48 16.80 0.67
C ALA A 118 12.97 17.96 1.55
N TYR A 119 11.94 17.69 2.34
CA TYR A 119 11.34 18.59 3.34
C TYR A 119 10.69 17.79 4.49
N THR A 120 10.53 18.42 5.65
CA THR A 120 9.61 17.95 6.71
C THR A 120 8.55 19.01 7.01
N TYR A 121 7.66 18.74 7.96
CA TYR A 121 6.71 19.72 8.46
C TYR A 121 7.30 20.67 9.49
N ASP A 122 8.50 20.41 10.03
CA ASP A 122 9.13 21.21 11.09
C ASP A 122 10.65 21.35 10.93
N ASP A 123 11.07 22.02 9.85
CA ASP A 123 12.50 22.23 9.53
C ASP A 123 13.16 23.37 10.32
N VAL A 124 12.46 24.02 11.26
CA VAL A 124 13.04 25.05 12.14
C VAL A 124 13.88 24.36 13.22
N PRO A 125 15.19 24.62 13.33
CA PRO A 125 16.05 23.89 14.27
C PRO A 125 15.62 24.03 15.72
N PHE A 126 15.61 22.90 16.44
CA PHE A 126 15.37 22.80 17.88
C PHE A 126 13.98 23.25 18.34
N ASP A 127 12.98 23.17 17.45
CA ASP A 127 11.58 23.45 17.78
C ASP A 127 10.91 22.27 18.50
N TYR A 128 11.33 22.03 19.75
CA TYR A 128 10.81 20.92 20.57
C TYR A 128 9.31 21.01 20.87
N GLU A 129 8.71 22.20 20.75
CA GLU A 129 7.28 22.42 20.97
C GLU A 129 6.46 22.34 19.67
N LEU A 130 7.11 22.10 18.52
CA LEU A 130 6.50 22.02 17.20
C LEU A 130 5.68 23.29 16.84
N ALA A 131 6.15 24.46 17.28
CA ALA A 131 5.47 25.73 17.07
C ALA A 131 5.43 26.18 15.60
N HIS A 132 6.41 25.74 14.80
CA HIS A 132 6.53 26.01 13.37
C HIS A 132 6.08 24.83 12.51
N PHE A 133 5.51 23.79 13.12
CA PHE A 133 4.93 22.68 12.37
C PHE A 133 3.85 23.20 11.42
N THR A 134 4.05 22.95 10.13
CA THR A 134 3.07 23.27 9.09
C THR A 134 3.09 22.21 8.00
N LEU A 135 1.90 21.83 7.55
CA LEU A 135 1.74 21.15 6.26
C LEU A 135 2.32 22.03 5.14
N ARG A 136 2.85 21.40 4.09
CA ARG A 136 3.48 22.11 2.96
C ARG A 136 2.48 22.30 1.81
N GLU A 137 2.93 22.93 0.74
CA GLU A 137 2.08 23.17 -0.43
C GLU A 137 1.68 21.85 -1.09
N GLU A 138 2.58 20.87 -1.04
CA GLU A 138 2.40 19.48 -1.45
C GLU A 138 1.16 18.85 -0.78
N ASP A 139 0.92 19.10 0.51
CA ASP A 139 -0.29 18.60 1.18
C ASP A 139 -1.53 19.43 0.81
N THR A 140 -1.45 20.78 0.82
CA THR A 140 -2.61 21.67 1.07
C THR A 140 -3.06 22.60 -0.08
N LYS A 141 -2.20 22.98 -1.03
CA LYS A 141 -2.46 24.12 -1.95
C LYS A 141 -3.43 23.92 -3.14
N LEU A 142 -4.75 24.02 -2.99
CA LEU A 142 -5.71 23.83 -4.11
C LEU A 142 -5.47 24.85 -5.27
N LYS A 143 -5.45 24.39 -6.54
CA LYS A 143 -5.31 25.29 -7.70
C LYS A 143 -6.54 26.20 -7.80
N ALA A 144 -6.37 27.51 -7.56
CA ALA A 144 -7.35 28.54 -7.89
C ALA A 144 -6.69 29.60 -8.80
N GLY A 145 -6.94 29.52 -10.12
CA GLY A 145 -6.51 30.53 -11.09
C GLY A 145 -5.10 30.34 -11.68
N GLY A 146 -4.95 30.61 -12.97
CA GLY A 146 -3.78 30.21 -13.78
C GLY A 146 -2.47 30.97 -13.52
N GLY A 147 -1.37 30.22 -13.61
CA GLY A 147 0.03 30.66 -13.55
C GLY A 147 0.94 29.48 -13.20
N PRO A 148 2.23 29.45 -13.62
CA PRO A 148 3.13 28.32 -13.42
C PRO A 148 3.70 28.33 -11.99
N SER A 149 2.93 27.80 -11.04
CA SER A 149 3.41 27.34 -9.73
C SER A 149 2.44 26.26 -9.23
N ALA A 150 3.00 25.16 -8.72
CA ALA A 150 2.42 23.83 -8.63
C ALA A 150 1.07 23.71 -7.89
N PRO A 151 0.25 22.69 -8.22
CA PRO A 151 -1.00 22.39 -7.52
C PRO A 151 -0.78 21.64 -6.20
N SER A 152 -1.76 21.74 -5.31
CA SER A 152 -2.07 20.86 -4.16
C SER A 152 -1.99 19.44 -4.62
N LEU A 153 -1.31 18.59 -3.88
CA LEU A 153 -1.10 17.24 -4.34
C LEU A 153 -1.99 16.27 -3.59
N GLN A 154 -1.90 16.22 -2.26
CA GLN A 154 -2.40 15.06 -1.53
C GLN A 154 -3.85 15.21 -1.01
N ILE A 155 -4.16 16.23 -0.21
CA ILE A 155 -5.46 16.36 0.48
C ILE A 155 -6.65 16.47 -0.49
N PRO A 156 -6.61 17.31 -1.56
CA PRO A 156 -7.73 17.38 -2.49
C PRO A 156 -7.93 16.10 -3.31
N LEU A 157 -6.85 15.39 -3.66
CA LEU A 157 -6.97 14.08 -4.31
C LEU A 157 -7.58 13.05 -3.38
N LEU A 158 -7.24 13.06 -2.08
CA LEU A 158 -7.89 12.21 -1.08
C LEU A 158 -9.40 12.48 -0.97
N HIS A 159 -9.82 13.75 -0.96
CA HIS A 159 -11.24 14.09 -0.97
C HIS A 159 -11.94 13.63 -2.25
N ARG A 160 -11.33 13.80 -3.42
CA ARG A 160 -11.89 13.34 -4.70
C ARG A 160 -11.99 11.81 -4.73
N ALA A 161 -10.94 11.10 -4.33
CA ALA A 161 -10.93 9.64 -4.22
C ALA A 161 -12.03 9.15 -3.26
N SER A 162 -12.14 9.76 -2.08
CA SER A 162 -13.17 9.42 -1.11
C SER A 162 -14.59 9.70 -1.63
N ALA A 163 -14.80 10.80 -2.36
CA ALA A 163 -16.09 11.14 -2.96
C ALA A 163 -16.49 10.20 -4.10
N MET A 164 -15.52 9.59 -4.78
CA MET A 164 -15.74 8.61 -5.85
C MET A 164 -15.94 7.18 -5.32
N SER A 165 -15.50 6.90 -4.09
CA SER A 165 -15.62 5.59 -3.48
C SER A 165 -16.99 5.39 -2.83
N LYS A 166 -17.59 4.22 -3.06
CA LYS A 166 -18.82 3.81 -2.36
C LYS A 166 -18.54 3.27 -0.96
N ARG A 167 -17.30 2.84 -0.69
CA ARG A 167 -16.86 2.29 0.60
C ARG A 167 -15.90 3.27 1.29
N PRO A 168 -15.89 3.33 2.63
CA PRO A 168 -14.92 4.15 3.36
C PRO A 168 -13.49 3.78 2.95
N LEU A 169 -12.66 4.79 2.66
CA LEU A 169 -11.24 4.60 2.45
C LEU A 169 -10.54 4.53 3.81
N SER A 170 -9.68 3.54 3.99
CA SER A 170 -8.78 3.43 5.14
C SER A 170 -7.44 4.03 4.76
N LEU A 171 -7.17 5.22 5.28
CA LEU A 171 -5.91 5.91 5.07
C LEU A 171 -4.88 5.43 6.10
N TYR A 172 -3.64 5.22 5.70
CA TYR A 172 -2.55 5.06 6.67
C TYR A 172 -1.34 5.87 6.26
N ALA A 173 -0.61 6.36 7.26
CA ALA A 173 0.53 7.25 7.03
C ALA A 173 1.84 6.63 7.50
N SER A 174 2.92 6.95 6.79
CA SER A 174 4.27 6.51 7.11
C SER A 174 5.22 7.69 6.97
N PRO A 175 6.09 7.99 7.95
CA PRO A 175 7.18 8.93 7.75
C PRO A 175 8.40 8.22 7.19
N TRP A 176 9.18 8.92 6.37
CA TRP A 176 10.49 8.45 5.89
C TRP A 176 11.62 9.06 6.69
N THR A 177 11.40 10.24 7.29
CA THR A 177 12.45 10.92 8.02
C THR A 177 11.89 11.95 8.99
N SER A 178 12.59 12.14 10.10
CA SER A 178 12.34 13.24 11.03
C SER A 178 13.06 14.52 10.57
N PRO A 179 12.68 15.70 11.12
CA PRO A 179 13.45 16.92 10.93
C PRO A 179 14.93 16.70 11.22
N THR A 180 15.80 17.24 10.35
CA THR A 180 17.24 16.93 10.39
C THR A 180 17.89 17.28 11.72
N TRP A 181 17.41 18.32 12.42
CA TRP A 181 17.91 18.73 13.72
C TRP A 181 17.68 17.67 14.82
N MET A 182 16.72 16.76 14.65
CA MET A 182 16.47 15.61 15.52
C MET A 182 17.39 14.41 15.24
N LYS A 183 18.09 14.39 14.11
CA LYS A 183 18.85 13.22 13.62
C LYS A 183 20.33 13.31 13.97
N THR A 184 20.95 12.17 14.27
CA THR A 184 22.40 12.08 14.54
C THR A 184 23.26 12.47 13.35
N SER A 185 22.75 12.31 12.13
CA SER A 185 23.42 12.69 10.88
C SER A 185 23.21 14.15 10.47
N GLU A 186 22.22 14.84 11.06
CA GLU A 186 21.78 16.18 10.62
C GLU A 186 21.46 16.28 9.13
N SER A 187 21.06 15.17 8.53
CA SER A 187 20.83 15.00 7.10
C SER A 187 19.55 14.21 6.84
N PHE A 188 18.85 14.52 5.76
CA PHE A 188 17.71 13.72 5.28
C PHE A 188 18.14 12.30 4.86
N VAL A 189 19.33 12.18 4.27
CA VAL A 189 19.87 10.95 3.70
C VAL A 189 21.02 10.37 4.52
N GLY A 190 21.40 9.13 4.21
CA GLY A 190 22.51 8.42 4.84
C GLY A 190 22.20 7.94 6.26
N LYS A 191 23.16 7.24 6.85
CA LYS A 191 22.98 6.62 8.17
C LYS A 191 22.73 7.66 9.26
N GLY A 192 21.58 7.58 9.90
CA GLY A 192 21.20 8.47 10.98
C GLY A 192 19.95 7.98 11.71
N THR A 193 20.01 8.02 13.03
CA THR A 193 18.90 7.70 13.95
C THR A 193 18.44 8.99 14.64
N LEU A 194 17.37 8.93 15.44
CA LEU A 194 17.08 10.01 16.38
C LEU A 194 18.26 10.22 17.34
N LYS A 195 18.51 11.48 17.71
CA LYS A 195 19.46 11.85 18.75
C LYS A 195 18.96 11.36 20.11
N GLY A 196 19.90 11.02 20.99
CA GLY A 196 19.61 10.62 22.36
C GLY A 196 18.96 9.23 22.46
N GLN A 197 17.94 9.09 23.31
CA GLN A 197 17.33 7.80 23.63
C GLN A 197 15.83 7.91 23.95
N ALA A 198 15.07 6.84 23.71
CA ALA A 198 13.64 6.78 23.99
C ALA A 198 13.28 7.26 25.41
N GLY A 199 12.26 8.10 25.51
CA GLY A 199 11.83 8.83 26.70
C GLY A 199 12.40 10.26 26.83
N ASP A 200 13.36 10.63 25.98
CA ASP A 200 13.97 11.97 25.99
C ASP A 200 13.19 13.00 25.16
N LYS A 201 13.71 14.23 25.10
CA LYS A 201 13.07 15.32 24.36
C LYS A 201 13.00 15.08 22.85
N TYR A 202 13.98 14.41 22.23
CA TYR A 202 13.98 14.18 20.78
C TYR A 202 12.91 13.16 20.41
N HIS A 203 12.84 12.05 21.15
CA HIS A 203 11.87 10.99 20.90
C HIS A 203 10.44 11.44 21.24
N LYS A 204 10.25 12.19 22.33
CA LYS A 204 8.95 12.82 22.64
C LYS A 204 8.52 13.83 21.57
N THR A 205 9.43 14.65 21.07
CA THR A 205 9.10 15.59 19.99
C THR A 205 8.73 14.84 18.72
N TRP A 206 9.45 13.76 18.39
CA TRP A 206 9.11 12.92 17.24
C TRP A 206 7.73 12.25 17.40
N ALA A 207 7.42 11.70 18.58
CA ALA A 207 6.08 11.17 18.85
C ALA A 207 4.99 12.25 18.72
N ASN A 208 5.22 13.46 19.24
CA ASN A 208 4.30 14.58 19.10
C ASN A 208 4.17 15.07 17.64
N TYR A 209 5.18 14.86 16.80
CA TYR A 209 5.11 15.17 15.37
C TYR A 209 4.06 14.30 14.67
N PHE A 210 3.92 13.02 15.04
CA PHE A 210 2.81 12.17 14.56
C PHE A 210 1.46 12.73 14.98
N ILE A 211 1.31 13.11 16.26
CA ILE A 211 0.05 13.66 16.76
C ILE A 211 -0.30 14.96 16.03
N ARG A 212 0.69 15.82 15.83
CA ARG A 212 0.53 17.09 15.12
C ARG A 212 0.16 16.88 13.65
N PHE A 213 0.75 15.91 12.98
CA PHE A 213 0.35 15.50 11.63
C PHE A 213 -1.14 15.08 11.58
N LEU A 214 -1.56 14.21 12.50
CA LEU A 214 -2.95 13.76 12.58
C LEU A 214 -3.91 14.91 12.89
N ASP A 215 -3.52 15.82 13.79
CA ASP A 215 -4.29 17.04 14.11
C ASP A 215 -4.45 17.95 12.88
N GLU A 216 -3.37 18.22 12.14
CA GLU A 216 -3.44 19.10 10.96
C GLU A 216 -4.26 18.46 9.83
N TYR A 217 -4.10 17.17 9.54
CA TYR A 217 -4.95 16.48 8.55
C TYR A 217 -6.43 16.42 8.99
N ALA A 218 -6.71 16.26 10.28
CA ALA A 218 -8.07 16.29 10.81
C ALA A 218 -8.75 17.65 10.61
N LYS A 219 -8.02 18.77 10.64
CA LYS A 219 -8.57 20.10 10.29
C LYS A 219 -9.05 20.19 8.85
N HIS A 220 -8.52 19.33 7.98
CA HIS A 220 -8.96 19.16 6.60
C HIS A 220 -10.01 18.06 6.44
N ASN A 221 -10.60 17.54 7.53
CA ASN A 221 -11.55 16.42 7.51
C ASN A 221 -10.96 15.13 6.90
N VAL A 222 -9.65 14.91 7.08
CA VAL A 222 -8.98 13.68 6.69
C VAL A 222 -8.54 12.96 7.96
N THR A 223 -9.02 11.73 8.14
CA THR A 223 -8.71 10.89 9.31
C THR A 223 -8.01 9.62 8.88
N PHE A 224 -7.11 9.11 9.72
CA PHE A 224 -6.32 7.92 9.43
C PHE A 224 -6.87 6.69 10.17
N TRP A 225 -6.82 5.56 9.48
CA TRP A 225 -7.02 4.24 10.08
C TRP A 225 -5.77 3.78 10.83
N ALA A 226 -4.58 4.00 10.28
CA ALA A 226 -3.33 3.56 10.87
C ALA A 226 -2.16 4.52 10.62
N VAL A 227 -1.08 4.34 11.37
CA VAL A 227 0.25 4.87 11.06
C VAL A 227 1.29 3.77 11.17
N THR A 228 2.36 3.84 10.39
CA THR A 228 3.53 2.98 10.58
C THR A 228 4.57 3.71 11.43
N ALA A 229 5.33 2.96 12.23
CA ALA A 229 6.30 3.55 13.15
C ALA A 229 7.44 4.30 12.44
N GLU A 230 7.82 3.84 11.25
CA GLU A 230 8.82 4.41 10.35
C GLU A 230 8.80 3.63 9.04
N ASN A 231 8.92 4.29 7.88
CA ASN A 231 9.15 3.62 6.60
C ASN A 231 10.58 3.07 6.53
N GLU A 232 10.75 1.78 6.29
CA GLU A 232 12.05 1.11 6.15
C GLU A 232 13.07 1.52 7.22
N PRO A 233 12.81 1.30 8.53
CA PRO A 233 13.70 1.68 9.62
C PRO A 233 15.14 1.14 9.47
N THR A 234 15.33 0.05 8.71
CA THR A 234 16.67 -0.49 8.46
C THR A 234 17.49 0.33 7.47
N ALA A 235 16.82 1.07 6.56
CA ALA A 235 17.46 1.94 5.59
C ALA A 235 18.34 3.01 6.25
N GLY A 236 17.86 3.62 7.33
CA GLY A 236 18.61 4.63 8.08
C GLY A 236 19.80 4.09 8.87
N LEU A 237 20.05 2.78 8.82
CA LEU A 237 21.27 2.16 9.37
C LEU A 237 22.36 1.96 8.31
N ILE A 238 22.08 2.26 7.04
CA ILE A 238 23.00 2.12 5.90
C ILE A 238 23.74 3.45 5.65
N ASN A 239 25.08 3.41 5.66
CA ASN A 239 25.93 4.61 5.62
C ASN A 239 25.58 5.63 4.53
N ASN A 240 25.42 5.16 3.29
CA ASN A 240 25.19 6.00 2.12
C ASN A 240 23.81 5.75 1.51
N TYR A 241 22.79 5.55 2.34
CA TYR A 241 21.41 5.42 1.85
C TYR A 241 21.02 6.70 1.08
N PRO A 242 20.48 6.60 -0.15
CA PRO A 242 20.49 7.72 -1.09
C PRO A 242 19.39 8.76 -0.89
N PHE A 243 18.33 8.46 -0.14
CA PHE A 243 17.18 9.34 0.07
C PHE A 243 16.72 9.37 1.53
N GLN A 244 15.57 10.02 1.80
CA GLN A 244 15.00 10.19 3.13
C GLN A 244 14.89 8.85 3.87
N CYS A 245 15.51 8.76 5.05
CA CYS A 245 15.40 7.60 5.93
C CYS A 245 15.57 8.01 7.40
N LEU A 246 15.02 7.26 8.35
CA LEU A 246 15.34 7.38 9.77
C LEU A 246 15.60 6.00 10.38
N GLY A 247 16.80 5.82 10.91
CA GLY A 247 17.28 4.52 11.35
C GLY A 247 16.71 4.13 12.71
N PHE A 248 16.19 2.90 12.80
CA PHE A 248 15.92 2.22 14.06
C PHE A 248 16.43 0.77 13.99
N THR A 249 17.02 0.26 15.06
CA THR A 249 17.03 -1.19 15.30
C THR A 249 15.68 -1.64 15.85
N ALA A 250 15.43 -2.95 15.89
CA ALA A 250 14.20 -3.48 16.48
C ALA A 250 14.04 -3.05 17.97
N GLU A 251 15.13 -3.00 18.74
CA GLU A 251 15.12 -2.53 20.13
C GLU A 251 14.84 -1.03 20.23
N GLN A 252 15.39 -0.23 19.32
CA GLN A 252 15.11 1.21 19.29
C GLN A 252 13.66 1.48 18.92
N GLN A 253 13.09 0.75 17.95
CA GLN A 253 11.68 0.85 17.60
C GLN A 253 10.79 0.41 18.77
N ARG A 254 11.11 -0.70 19.44
CA ARG A 254 10.43 -1.16 20.67
C ARG A 254 10.40 -0.07 21.74
N ASP A 255 11.58 0.47 22.08
CA ASP A 255 11.70 1.44 23.18
C ASP A 255 11.00 2.76 22.83
N PHE A 256 11.09 3.23 21.57
CA PHE A 256 10.38 4.41 21.09
C PHE A 256 8.85 4.23 21.17
N ILE A 257 8.34 3.06 20.80
CA ILE A 257 6.91 2.76 20.90
C ILE A 257 6.46 2.71 22.37
N ALA A 258 7.17 1.96 23.22
CA ALA A 258 6.82 1.79 24.62
C ALA A 258 6.83 3.12 25.41
N ARG A 259 7.83 3.99 25.14
CA ARG A 259 8.07 5.18 25.96
C ARG A 259 7.51 6.47 25.41
N ASP A 260 7.35 6.58 24.08
CA ASP A 260 7.04 7.84 23.42
C ASP A 260 5.82 7.74 22.51
N LEU A 261 5.91 7.01 21.39
CA LEU A 261 4.86 7.01 20.36
C LEU A 261 3.54 6.39 20.83
N GLY A 262 3.61 5.23 21.50
CA GLY A 262 2.43 4.56 22.04
C GLY A 262 1.67 5.42 23.05
N PRO A 263 2.33 5.91 24.12
CA PRO A 263 1.71 6.83 25.07
C PRO A 263 1.20 8.14 24.44
N ALA A 264 1.91 8.72 23.47
CA ALA A 264 1.48 9.93 22.79
C ALA A 264 0.18 9.71 22.00
N LEU A 265 0.10 8.61 21.23
CA LEU A 265 -1.12 8.24 20.49
C LEU A 265 -2.29 7.98 21.45
N ALA A 266 -2.07 7.16 22.48
CA ALA A 266 -3.10 6.80 23.46
C ALA A 266 -3.66 7.99 24.24
N ASN A 267 -2.84 9.00 24.52
CA ASN A 267 -3.25 10.22 25.24
C ASN A 267 -3.81 11.32 24.32
N SER A 268 -3.78 11.12 23.00
CA SER A 268 -4.28 12.09 22.02
C SER A 268 -5.75 11.85 21.68
N SER A 269 -6.34 12.78 20.90
CA SER A 269 -7.66 12.56 20.31
C SER A 269 -7.68 11.44 19.25
N HIS A 270 -6.51 10.96 18.83
CA HIS A 270 -6.31 9.95 17.79
C HIS A 270 -5.99 8.54 18.33
N HIS A 271 -6.32 8.25 19.60
CA HIS A 271 -6.06 6.96 20.25
C HIS A 271 -6.69 5.73 19.56
N HIS A 272 -7.60 5.93 18.60
CA HIS A 272 -8.21 4.87 17.79
C HIS A 272 -7.36 4.48 16.56
N VAL A 273 -6.38 5.32 16.19
CA VAL A 273 -5.47 5.08 15.07
C VAL A 273 -4.58 3.89 15.40
N GLN A 274 -4.55 2.91 14.49
CA GLN A 274 -3.76 1.70 14.65
C GLN A 274 -2.27 1.99 14.44
N LEU A 275 -1.40 1.32 15.19
CA LEU A 275 0.04 1.43 15.03
C LEU A 275 0.61 0.14 14.41
N ILE A 276 1.34 0.31 13.31
CA ILE A 276 1.96 -0.77 12.54
C ILE A 276 3.48 -0.68 12.72
N ILE A 277 4.11 -1.80 13.08
CA ILE A 277 5.58 -1.89 13.24
C ILE A 277 6.25 -2.43 11.98
N LEU A 278 7.59 -2.45 11.98
CA LEU A 278 8.44 -2.85 10.87
C LEU A 278 8.32 -1.92 9.66
N ASP A 279 7.30 -2.07 8.81
CA ASP A 279 7.13 -1.34 7.53
C ASP A 279 8.41 -1.38 6.66
N ASP A 280 8.95 -2.59 6.53
CA ASP A 280 10.20 -2.90 5.82
C ASP A 280 10.11 -4.32 5.24
N ASN A 281 11.15 -4.75 4.54
CA ASN A 281 11.27 -6.06 3.93
C ASN A 281 10.99 -7.19 4.93
N ARG A 282 10.16 -8.16 4.51
CA ARG A 282 9.80 -9.32 5.36
C ARG A 282 10.99 -10.20 5.79
N LEU A 283 12.19 -10.00 5.23
CA LEU A 283 13.41 -10.70 5.65
C LEU A 283 13.78 -10.42 7.11
N HIS A 284 13.33 -9.29 7.67
CA HIS A 284 13.53 -8.96 9.09
C HIS A 284 12.61 -9.74 10.03
N LEU A 285 11.63 -10.47 9.49
CA LEU A 285 10.75 -11.35 10.24
C LEU A 285 11.32 -12.78 10.34
N PRO A 286 11.06 -13.51 11.45
CA PRO A 286 10.25 -13.11 12.61
C PRO A 286 11.02 -12.32 13.67
N HIS A 287 12.32 -12.04 13.48
CA HIS A 287 13.17 -11.45 14.52
C HIS A 287 12.66 -10.09 15.01
N TRP A 288 12.32 -9.18 14.10
CA TRP A 288 11.82 -7.86 14.47
C TRP A 288 10.53 -7.92 15.29
N ALA A 289 9.59 -8.79 14.88
CA ALA A 289 8.35 -9.03 15.60
C ALA A 289 8.63 -9.57 17.01
N LYS A 290 9.56 -10.51 17.18
CA LYS A 290 9.93 -11.01 18.52
C LYS A 290 10.45 -9.91 19.42
N VAL A 291 11.44 -9.13 18.96
CA VAL A 291 12.06 -8.08 19.78
C VAL A 291 11.04 -7.05 20.24
N VAL A 292 10.09 -6.68 19.38
CA VAL A 292 9.12 -5.63 19.68
C VAL A 292 7.89 -6.16 20.42
N LEU A 293 7.35 -7.32 20.04
CA LEU A 293 6.07 -7.84 20.57
C LEU A 293 6.21 -8.68 21.83
N GLU A 294 7.40 -9.23 22.13
CA GLU A 294 7.65 -9.91 23.43
C GLU A 294 7.76 -8.92 24.60
N ASP A 295 7.87 -7.61 24.33
CA ASP A 295 7.84 -6.56 25.34
C ASP A 295 6.40 -6.07 25.58
N GLU A 296 5.86 -6.31 26.78
CA GLU A 296 4.48 -5.98 27.15
C GLU A 296 4.15 -4.48 27.19
N GLU A 297 5.15 -3.61 27.34
CA GLU A 297 4.95 -2.16 27.33
C GLU A 297 4.87 -1.62 25.90
N ALA A 298 5.59 -2.22 24.96
CA ALA A 298 5.47 -1.90 23.54
C ALA A 298 4.23 -2.53 22.91
N SER A 299 4.01 -3.82 23.13
CA SER A 299 3.02 -4.64 22.40
C SER A 299 1.58 -4.16 22.59
N ARG A 300 1.23 -3.61 23.76
CA ARG A 300 -0.11 -3.05 24.05
C ARG A 300 -0.53 -1.88 23.14
N TYR A 301 0.42 -1.22 22.49
CA TYR A 301 0.14 -0.12 21.56
C TYR A 301 0.13 -0.58 20.11
N ILE A 302 0.61 -1.79 19.82
CA ILE A 302 0.83 -2.28 18.46
C ILE A 302 -0.37 -3.10 18.02
N HIS A 303 -0.75 -2.92 16.76
CA HIS A 303 -1.92 -3.57 16.18
C HIS A 303 -1.56 -4.49 15.01
N GLY A 304 -0.47 -4.19 14.30
CA GLY A 304 -0.04 -5.01 13.18
C GLY A 304 1.42 -4.80 12.76
N ILE A 305 1.80 -5.52 11.72
CA ILE A 305 3.15 -5.59 11.17
C ILE A 305 3.08 -5.27 9.68
N GLY A 306 3.82 -4.24 9.25
CA GLY A 306 3.95 -3.84 7.85
C GLY A 306 5.10 -4.58 7.19
N ILE A 307 4.90 -5.08 5.97
CA ILE A 307 5.95 -5.75 5.18
C ILE A 307 6.06 -5.18 3.77
N HIS A 308 7.30 -5.07 3.28
CA HIS A 308 7.65 -4.72 1.90
C HIS A 308 8.19 -5.95 1.16
N TRP A 309 8.16 -5.90 -0.18
CA TRP A 309 8.44 -7.06 -1.03
C TRP A 309 9.82 -7.10 -1.72
N TYR A 310 10.63 -6.04 -1.59
CA TYR A 310 11.77 -5.81 -2.48
C TYR A 310 12.88 -6.86 -2.35
N LEU A 311 12.96 -7.53 -1.22
CA LEU A 311 13.92 -8.61 -0.95
C LEU A 311 13.27 -10.00 -0.92
N ASP A 312 12.07 -10.15 -1.47
CA ASP A 312 11.32 -11.43 -1.46
C ASP A 312 12.09 -12.57 -2.13
N PHE A 313 12.96 -12.27 -3.10
CA PHE A 313 13.79 -13.24 -3.78
C PHE A 313 14.88 -13.86 -2.89
N ILE A 314 15.17 -13.29 -1.71
CA ILE A 314 16.22 -13.75 -0.80
C ILE A 314 15.75 -14.89 0.10
N GLY A 315 14.48 -14.89 0.53
CA GLY A 315 13.97 -15.88 1.47
C GLY A 315 12.50 -16.22 1.23
N PRO A 316 12.08 -17.49 1.37
CA PRO A 316 10.70 -17.87 1.15
C PRO A 316 9.77 -17.30 2.24
N ILE A 317 8.49 -17.11 1.92
CA ILE A 317 7.50 -16.57 2.86
C ILE A 317 7.27 -17.49 4.06
N GLN A 318 7.53 -18.79 3.89
CA GLN A 318 7.45 -19.82 4.92
C GLN A 318 8.48 -19.64 6.04
N ASP A 319 9.59 -18.95 5.79
CA ASP A 319 10.64 -18.72 6.79
C ASP A 319 10.50 -17.35 7.49
N THR A 320 9.52 -16.54 7.08
CA THR A 320 9.38 -15.13 7.51
C THR A 320 7.98 -14.85 8.07
N VAL A 321 6.97 -14.76 7.20
CA VAL A 321 5.59 -14.37 7.57
C VAL A 321 4.87 -15.49 8.33
N VAL A 322 5.01 -16.74 7.88
CA VAL A 322 4.37 -17.90 8.54
C VAL A 322 4.79 -18.03 10.01
N PRO A 323 6.08 -18.13 10.37
CA PRO A 323 6.47 -18.23 11.77
C PRO A 323 6.12 -16.97 12.57
N THR A 324 6.06 -15.80 11.93
CA THR A 324 5.60 -14.57 12.60
C THR A 324 4.13 -14.69 13.00
N HIS A 325 3.26 -15.14 12.10
CA HIS A 325 1.86 -15.36 12.41
C HIS A 325 1.65 -16.46 13.46
N GLU A 326 2.44 -17.54 13.42
CA GLU A 326 2.37 -18.61 14.41
C GLU A 326 2.75 -18.14 15.82
N LEU A 327 3.73 -17.23 15.93
CA LEU A 327 4.16 -16.64 17.20
C LEU A 327 3.21 -15.56 17.70
N PHE A 328 2.66 -14.74 16.79
CA PHE A 328 1.88 -13.55 17.10
C PHE A 328 0.57 -13.50 16.30
N PRO A 329 -0.35 -14.47 16.48
CA PRO A 329 -1.53 -14.63 15.62
C PRO A 329 -2.56 -13.51 15.76
N ASP A 330 -2.54 -12.77 16.87
CA ASP A 330 -3.49 -11.69 17.16
C ASP A 330 -3.12 -10.36 16.46
N TYR A 331 -1.90 -10.25 15.91
CA TYR A 331 -1.42 -9.07 15.21
C TYR A 331 -1.58 -9.26 13.70
N PHE A 332 -2.25 -8.33 13.03
CA PHE A 332 -2.42 -8.46 11.58
C PHE A 332 -1.10 -8.19 10.85
N ILE A 333 -0.90 -8.86 9.72
CA ILE A 333 0.21 -8.58 8.81
C ILE A 333 -0.37 -7.89 7.57
N LEU A 334 0.23 -6.79 7.14
CA LEU A 334 -0.18 -6.01 5.98
C LEU A 334 1.01 -5.81 5.04
N ALA A 335 0.86 -6.13 3.76
CA ALA A 335 1.85 -5.71 2.77
C ALA A 335 1.61 -4.23 2.45
N THR A 336 2.44 -3.37 3.04
CA THR A 336 2.25 -1.91 3.08
C THR A 336 2.83 -1.19 1.88
N GLU A 337 3.71 -1.85 1.12
CA GLU A 337 4.35 -1.31 -0.07
C GLU A 337 4.90 -2.41 -0.98
N ALA A 338 4.75 -2.21 -2.28
CA ALA A 338 5.35 -3.01 -3.33
C ALA A 338 5.44 -2.22 -4.66
N CYS A 339 6.58 -2.29 -5.35
CA CYS A 339 6.74 -1.80 -6.72
C CYS A 339 7.78 -2.58 -7.54
N ILE A 340 7.64 -2.57 -8.87
CA ILE A 340 8.59 -3.22 -9.80
C ILE A 340 9.42 -2.14 -10.49
N GLY A 341 10.65 -2.45 -10.87
CA GLY A 341 11.60 -1.49 -11.44
C GLY A 341 12.59 -0.96 -10.39
N ALA A 342 12.42 -1.33 -9.12
CA ALA A 342 13.26 -0.88 -8.01
C ALA A 342 14.70 -1.43 -8.06
N HIS A 343 14.95 -2.50 -8.81
CA HIS A 343 16.27 -3.09 -8.91
C HIS A 343 17.08 -2.49 -10.06
N PHE A 344 18.38 -2.25 -9.86
CA PHE A 344 19.27 -1.61 -10.85
C PHE A 344 19.37 -2.34 -12.19
N TRP A 345 18.99 -3.62 -12.26
CA TRP A 345 18.98 -4.44 -13.47
C TRP A 345 17.62 -4.46 -14.19
N GLU A 346 16.59 -3.87 -13.60
CA GLU A 346 15.28 -3.71 -14.19
C GLU A 346 15.20 -2.37 -14.91
N ARG A 347 14.30 -2.26 -15.90
CA ARG A 347 13.98 -0.97 -16.50
C ARG A 347 12.89 -0.32 -15.67
N ASP A 348 12.88 1.00 -15.55
CA ASP A 348 11.92 1.70 -14.70
C ASP A 348 10.48 1.45 -15.17
N VAL A 349 10.09 1.97 -16.34
CA VAL A 349 8.76 1.78 -16.94
C VAL A 349 8.83 0.86 -18.17
N ILE A 350 7.96 -0.16 -18.22
CA ILE A 350 7.77 -1.00 -19.41
C ILE A 350 6.27 -1.05 -19.75
N LEU A 351 5.85 -0.21 -20.68
CA LEU A 351 4.44 -0.15 -21.12
C LEU A 351 3.96 -1.51 -21.67
N GLY A 352 2.93 -2.06 -21.04
CA GLY A 352 2.26 -3.29 -21.47
C GLY A 352 2.93 -4.57 -21.01
N CYS A 353 3.87 -4.53 -20.05
CA CYS A 353 4.57 -5.72 -19.58
C CYS A 353 3.64 -6.68 -18.82
N TRP A 354 3.26 -7.79 -19.47
CA TRP A 354 2.42 -8.82 -18.84
C TRP A 354 3.10 -9.49 -17.65
N GLU A 355 4.42 -9.68 -17.74
CA GLU A 355 5.19 -10.34 -16.66
C GLU A 355 5.18 -9.52 -15.36
N ARG A 356 5.17 -8.19 -15.45
CA ARG A 356 4.97 -7.32 -14.28
C ARG A 356 3.60 -7.52 -13.64
N GLY A 357 2.57 -7.72 -14.47
CA GLY A 357 1.24 -8.14 -14.00
C GLY A 357 1.30 -9.48 -13.27
N ASN A 358 1.94 -10.50 -13.86
CA ASN A 358 2.14 -11.82 -13.26
C ASN A 358 2.80 -11.71 -11.87
N GLN A 359 3.84 -10.89 -11.73
CA GLN A 359 4.55 -10.64 -10.47
C GLN A 359 3.64 -10.05 -9.39
N TYR A 360 2.80 -9.06 -9.71
CA TYR A 360 1.81 -8.50 -8.76
C TYR A 360 0.84 -9.60 -8.28
N SER A 361 0.17 -10.29 -9.21
CA SER A 361 -0.80 -11.32 -8.82
C SER A 361 -0.17 -12.50 -8.08
N HIS A 362 1.06 -12.89 -8.45
CA HIS A 362 1.83 -13.92 -7.76
C HIS A 362 2.13 -13.51 -6.31
N SER A 363 2.61 -12.27 -6.12
CA SER A 363 2.90 -11.74 -4.79
C SER A 363 1.62 -11.64 -3.95
N ILE A 364 0.52 -11.12 -4.50
CA ILE A 364 -0.76 -11.00 -3.78
C ILE A 364 -1.29 -12.38 -3.37
N LEU A 365 -1.27 -13.36 -4.29
CA LEU A 365 -1.66 -14.75 -3.98
C LEU A 365 -0.77 -15.35 -2.88
N THR A 366 0.54 -15.13 -2.98
CA THR A 366 1.50 -15.60 -1.98
C THR A 366 1.21 -14.99 -0.62
N ASN A 367 1.02 -13.67 -0.53
CA ASN A 367 0.69 -12.96 0.71
C ASN A 367 -0.64 -13.44 1.31
N LEU A 368 -1.71 -13.48 0.51
CA LEU A 368 -3.04 -13.89 0.96
C LEU A 368 -3.12 -15.35 1.39
N ASN A 369 -2.31 -16.23 0.80
CA ASN A 369 -2.23 -17.64 1.22
C ASN A 369 -1.41 -17.84 2.52
N HIS A 370 -0.71 -16.81 2.99
CA HIS A 370 0.13 -16.84 4.19
C HIS A 370 -0.23 -15.71 5.17
N PHE A 371 -1.53 -15.60 5.50
CA PHE A 371 -2.07 -14.78 6.60
C PHE A 371 -2.01 -13.26 6.44
N VAL A 372 -1.44 -12.74 5.36
CA VAL A 372 -1.43 -11.29 5.09
C VAL A 372 -2.84 -10.81 4.78
N THR A 373 -3.21 -9.69 5.37
CA THR A 373 -4.58 -9.16 5.41
C THR A 373 -4.89 -8.15 4.31
N GLY A 374 -3.89 -7.63 3.63
CA GLY A 374 -4.08 -6.67 2.55
C GLY A 374 -2.78 -6.42 1.79
N TRP A 375 -2.88 -5.68 0.70
CA TRP A 375 -1.73 -5.42 -0.17
C TRP A 375 -1.84 -4.04 -0.81
N THR A 376 -0.82 -3.23 -0.62
CA THR A 376 -0.78 -1.85 -1.11
C THR A 376 0.36 -1.69 -2.12
N ASP A 377 -0.01 -1.23 -3.30
CA ASP A 377 0.90 -0.75 -4.34
C ASP A 377 1.67 0.50 -3.88
N TRP A 378 2.76 0.82 -4.58
CA TRP A 378 3.51 2.04 -4.35
C TRP A 378 2.84 3.26 -4.98
N ASN A 379 3.47 3.91 -5.96
CA ASN A 379 2.90 5.11 -6.57
C ASN A 379 1.65 4.78 -7.40
N LEU A 380 0.50 5.40 -7.08
CA LEU A 380 -0.73 5.25 -7.87
C LEU A 380 -0.58 5.65 -9.34
N ALA A 381 0.31 6.61 -9.64
CA ALA A 381 0.62 7.01 -11.00
C ALA A 381 2.05 7.52 -11.09
N LEU A 382 2.74 7.25 -12.21
CA LEU A 382 4.04 7.84 -12.53
C LEU A 382 4.04 8.33 -13.98
N ASP A 383 5.05 9.09 -14.39
CA ASP A 383 5.23 9.47 -15.79
C ASP A 383 5.93 8.35 -16.61
N LEU A 384 6.20 8.63 -17.88
CA LEU A 384 6.91 7.71 -18.80
C LEU A 384 8.35 7.39 -18.38
N GLU A 385 8.98 8.20 -17.52
CA GLU A 385 10.31 7.96 -16.96
C GLU A 385 10.25 7.14 -15.67
N GLY A 386 9.07 7.05 -15.02
CA GLY A 386 8.89 6.39 -13.73
C GLY A 386 9.08 7.35 -12.54
N GLY A 387 8.87 8.65 -12.77
CA GLY A 387 9.03 9.71 -11.78
C GLY A 387 7.79 10.61 -11.65
N PRO A 388 7.97 11.85 -11.13
CA PRO A 388 9.25 12.44 -10.71
C PRO A 388 9.82 11.82 -9.42
N ASN A 389 11.14 11.78 -9.30
CA ASN A 389 11.85 11.29 -8.11
C ASN A 389 13.16 12.08 -7.96
N TRP A 390 13.37 12.78 -6.83
CA TRP A 390 14.49 13.74 -6.70
C TRP A 390 15.88 13.09 -6.70
N VAL A 391 15.96 11.79 -6.39
CA VAL A 391 17.20 11.00 -6.44
C VAL A 391 17.30 10.09 -7.66
N LYS A 392 16.34 10.16 -8.58
CA LYS A 392 16.24 9.31 -9.79
C LYS A 392 16.14 7.81 -9.49
N ASN A 393 15.48 7.47 -8.38
CA ASN A 393 15.11 6.10 -8.04
C ASN A 393 13.79 5.72 -8.72
N TYR A 394 13.77 5.71 -10.05
CA TYR A 394 12.55 5.52 -10.83
C TYR A 394 12.06 4.07 -10.79
N VAL A 395 10.74 3.88 -10.88
CA VAL A 395 10.08 2.56 -10.86
C VAL A 395 8.87 2.55 -11.80
N ASP A 396 8.24 1.40 -12.01
CA ASP A 396 6.96 1.30 -12.73
C ASP A 396 5.78 1.60 -11.81
N SER A 397 4.65 1.94 -12.40
CA SER A 397 3.37 2.11 -11.69
C SER A 397 2.26 1.45 -12.49
N PRO A 398 1.18 0.94 -11.88
CA PRO A 398 0.03 0.41 -12.61
C PRO A 398 -0.64 1.41 -13.55
N VAL A 399 -0.45 2.72 -13.35
CA VAL A 399 -0.88 3.77 -14.28
C VAL A 399 0.30 4.68 -14.64
N ILE A 400 0.52 4.85 -15.96
CA ILE A 400 1.55 5.74 -16.48
C ILE A 400 0.90 6.94 -17.17
N VAL A 401 1.28 8.16 -16.78
CA VAL A 401 0.75 9.41 -17.31
C VAL A 401 1.66 9.96 -18.40
N ASP A 402 1.05 10.37 -19.52
CA ASP A 402 1.69 11.15 -20.57
C ASP A 402 0.98 12.50 -20.65
N SER A 403 1.55 13.47 -19.93
CA SER A 403 1.01 14.82 -19.80
C SER A 403 1.08 15.61 -21.11
N SER A 404 2.00 15.25 -22.01
CA SER A 404 2.17 15.92 -23.31
C SER A 404 0.99 15.66 -24.24
N GLU A 405 0.41 14.46 -24.16
CA GLU A 405 -0.76 14.04 -24.93
C GLU A 405 -2.07 14.13 -24.12
N GLY A 406 -1.98 14.45 -22.82
CA GLY A 406 -3.14 14.50 -21.93
C GLY A 406 -3.82 13.14 -21.75
N VAL A 407 -3.04 12.05 -21.82
CA VAL A 407 -3.50 10.66 -21.73
C VAL A 407 -2.81 9.92 -20.59
N PHE A 408 -3.39 8.80 -20.17
CA PHE A 408 -2.75 7.86 -19.27
C PHE A 408 -2.95 6.42 -19.74
N TYR A 409 -2.05 5.55 -19.29
CA TYR A 409 -1.95 4.17 -19.70
C TYR A 409 -2.17 3.25 -18.50
N LYS A 410 -3.25 2.46 -18.53
CA LYS A 410 -3.46 1.38 -17.57
C LYS A 410 -2.60 0.18 -17.95
N GLN A 411 -1.63 -0.14 -17.10
CA GLN A 411 -0.67 -1.23 -17.27
C GLN A 411 -1.34 -2.59 -16.97
N PRO A 412 -0.76 -3.73 -17.40
CA PRO A 412 -1.23 -5.04 -16.95
C PRO A 412 -1.32 -5.16 -15.43
N MET A 413 -0.37 -4.57 -14.68
CA MET A 413 -0.40 -4.52 -13.21
C MET A 413 -1.73 -4.00 -12.64
N PHE A 414 -2.33 -2.98 -13.28
CA PHE A 414 -3.64 -2.44 -12.87
C PHE A 414 -4.73 -3.51 -12.93
N TYR A 415 -4.79 -4.29 -14.01
CA TYR A 415 -5.79 -5.33 -14.16
C TYR A 415 -5.53 -6.55 -13.27
N HIS A 416 -4.26 -6.88 -13.03
CA HIS A 416 -3.89 -7.92 -12.07
C HIS A 416 -4.29 -7.53 -10.64
N MET A 417 -4.07 -6.28 -10.22
CA MET A 417 -4.61 -5.72 -8.98
C MET A 417 -6.14 -5.78 -8.93
N GLY A 418 -6.80 -5.48 -10.06
CA GLY A 418 -8.25 -5.50 -10.19
C GLY A 418 -8.91 -6.85 -9.93
N HIS A 419 -8.22 -7.96 -10.23
CA HIS A 419 -8.71 -9.31 -9.92
C HIS A 419 -8.83 -9.60 -8.41
N PHE A 420 -8.20 -8.80 -7.56
CA PHE A 420 -8.30 -8.90 -6.10
C PHE A 420 -9.17 -7.79 -5.53
N SER A 421 -8.74 -6.53 -5.72
CA SER A 421 -9.39 -5.33 -5.17
C SER A 421 -10.89 -5.24 -5.47
N LYS A 422 -11.30 -5.45 -6.73
CA LYS A 422 -12.70 -5.31 -7.15
C LYS A 422 -13.61 -6.39 -6.57
N PHE A 423 -13.08 -7.59 -6.35
CA PHE A 423 -13.89 -8.77 -6.04
C PHE A 423 -13.81 -9.20 -4.59
N ILE A 424 -12.77 -8.80 -3.86
CA ILE A 424 -12.51 -9.15 -2.46
C ILE A 424 -12.68 -7.89 -1.58
N PRO A 425 -13.92 -7.50 -1.25
CA PRO A 425 -14.18 -6.36 -0.37
C PRO A 425 -13.61 -6.57 1.04
N GLU A 426 -13.40 -5.47 1.77
CA GLU A 426 -13.04 -5.50 3.19
C GLU A 426 -13.98 -6.40 3.99
N GLY A 427 -13.40 -7.19 4.90
CA GLY A 427 -14.11 -8.18 5.71
C GLY A 427 -14.28 -9.55 5.05
N SER A 428 -13.90 -9.71 3.77
CA SER A 428 -13.83 -11.03 3.14
C SER A 428 -12.88 -11.94 3.90
N GLN A 429 -13.26 -13.19 4.14
CA GLN A 429 -12.46 -14.14 4.91
C GLN A 429 -11.85 -15.18 3.97
N ARG A 430 -10.54 -15.39 4.05
CA ARG A 430 -9.88 -16.47 3.29
C ARG A 430 -10.38 -17.81 3.81
N VAL A 431 -10.71 -18.72 2.89
CA VAL A 431 -11.18 -20.08 3.18
C VAL A 431 -10.31 -21.15 2.53
N GLY A 432 -10.50 -22.42 2.91
CA GLY A 432 -9.76 -23.54 2.36
C GLY A 432 -10.00 -23.72 0.86
N LEU A 433 -8.95 -24.06 0.12
CA LEU A 433 -9.02 -24.41 -1.31
C LEU A 433 -8.03 -25.55 -1.61
N VAL A 434 -8.57 -26.75 -1.83
CA VAL A 434 -7.77 -27.99 -1.96
C VAL A 434 -7.81 -28.49 -3.42
N ALA A 435 -6.65 -28.79 -4.00
CA ALA A 435 -6.57 -29.41 -5.32
C ALA A 435 -6.63 -30.94 -5.24
N SER A 436 -7.37 -31.58 -6.14
CA SER A 436 -7.59 -33.04 -6.15
C SER A 436 -6.37 -33.91 -6.49
N ARG A 437 -5.24 -33.33 -6.90
CA ARG A 437 -4.00 -34.06 -7.21
C ARG A 437 -2.82 -33.50 -6.42
N GLU A 438 -2.59 -34.01 -5.22
CA GLU A 438 -1.32 -33.79 -4.48
C GLU A 438 -0.10 -34.36 -5.25
N SER A 439 -0.29 -35.30 -6.18
CA SER A 439 0.80 -36.02 -6.87
C SER A 439 1.27 -35.43 -8.20
N LYS A 440 0.62 -34.38 -8.72
CA LYS A 440 1.15 -33.53 -9.81
C LYS A 440 0.99 -32.08 -9.37
N LYS A 441 2.09 -31.43 -8.95
CA LYS A 441 2.10 -29.99 -8.68
C LYS A 441 1.46 -29.28 -9.87
N THR A 442 0.29 -28.68 -9.68
CA THR A 442 -0.28 -27.79 -10.68
C THR A 442 0.56 -26.51 -10.67
N GLU A 443 0.85 -25.96 -11.85
CA GLU A 443 1.53 -24.67 -11.98
C GLU A 443 0.58 -23.48 -11.73
N LEU A 444 -0.71 -23.76 -11.49
CA LEU A 444 -1.69 -22.75 -11.15
C LEU A 444 -1.53 -22.29 -9.71
N GLU A 445 -1.69 -20.99 -9.52
CA GLU A 445 -1.75 -20.37 -8.20
C GLU A 445 -3.16 -19.88 -7.95
N TYR A 446 -3.69 -20.13 -6.76
CA TYR A 446 -5.09 -19.86 -6.47
C TYR A 446 -5.33 -19.57 -5.01
N THR A 447 -6.47 -18.93 -4.75
CA THR A 447 -6.96 -18.66 -3.40
C THR A 447 -8.49 -18.50 -3.44
N ALA A 448 -9.15 -18.69 -2.30
CA ALA A 448 -10.60 -18.55 -2.17
C ALA A 448 -10.98 -17.70 -0.96
N PHE A 449 -12.06 -16.94 -1.13
CA PHE A 449 -12.61 -16.07 -0.10
C PHE A 449 -14.13 -16.23 0.02
N LEU A 450 -14.62 -16.15 1.25
CA LEU A 450 -16.02 -15.93 1.56
C LEU A 450 -16.24 -14.44 1.83
N ARG A 451 -17.05 -13.78 1.01
CA ARG A 451 -17.39 -12.36 1.15
C ARG A 451 -18.39 -12.13 2.30
N PRO A 452 -18.48 -10.90 2.84
CA PRO A 452 -19.47 -10.55 3.85
C PRO A 452 -20.93 -10.73 3.40
N ASP A 453 -21.20 -10.66 2.09
CA ASP A 453 -22.52 -10.89 1.49
C ASP A 453 -22.83 -12.39 1.24
N GLY A 454 -21.92 -13.29 1.65
CA GLY A 454 -22.07 -14.74 1.52
C GLY A 454 -21.62 -15.32 0.18
N ALA A 455 -21.20 -14.49 -0.79
CA ALA A 455 -20.66 -14.99 -2.05
C ALA A 455 -19.24 -15.55 -1.90
N VAL A 456 -18.89 -16.53 -2.74
CA VAL A 456 -17.54 -17.08 -2.81
C VAL A 456 -16.80 -16.47 -3.99
N VAL A 457 -15.55 -16.07 -3.77
CA VAL A 457 -14.63 -15.58 -4.81
C VAL A 457 -13.45 -16.52 -4.88
N VAL A 458 -13.07 -16.90 -6.09
CA VAL A 458 -11.85 -17.67 -6.36
C VAL A 458 -11.04 -16.90 -7.37
N VAL A 459 -9.76 -16.66 -7.05
CA VAL A 459 -8.80 -16.08 -7.98
C VAL A 459 -7.85 -17.18 -8.43
N VAL A 460 -7.60 -17.27 -9.73
CA VAL A 460 -6.69 -18.26 -10.33
C VAL A 460 -5.74 -17.53 -11.27
N LEU A 461 -4.44 -17.74 -11.07
CA LEU A 461 -3.37 -17.26 -11.92
C LEU A 461 -2.72 -18.45 -12.63
N ASN A 462 -2.52 -18.30 -13.93
CA ASN A 462 -1.70 -19.17 -14.78
C ASN A 462 -0.62 -18.28 -15.41
N ARG A 463 0.65 -18.48 -15.04
CA ARG A 463 1.73 -17.54 -15.36
C ARG A 463 2.31 -17.71 -16.76
#